data_AF-A0A8J2W1H4-F1
#
_entry.id   AF-A0A8J2W1H4-F1
#
_cell.length_a   1.000
_cell.length_b   1.000
_cell.length_c   1.000
_cell.angle_alpha   90.00
_cell.angle_beta   90.00
_cell.angle_gamma   90.00
#
_symmetry.space_group_name_H-M   'P 1'
#
loop_
_entity.id
_entity.type
_entity.pdbx_description
1 polymer ?
#
loop_
_entity_poly.entity_id
_entity_poly.type
_entity_poly.pdbx_seq_one_letter_code
_entity_poly.pdbx_strand_id
1 'polypeptide(L)' 'MQLIVLCLCVCACVVGQDIEAMRNMPKYDSRYDYLDVDGLFNSKRLVKNYVECLVNGQRCSPEGKALKIKIQEWICE' A
#
# COMPACT_ATOMS: atom_id res chain seq x y z
N MET A 1 25.98 35.63 -9.71
CA MET A 1 26.64 34.31 -9.68
C MET A 1 26.04 33.37 -8.63
N GLN A 2 25.86 33.79 -7.37
CA GLN A 2 25.22 32.95 -6.32
C GLN A 2 23.79 32.49 -6.65
N LEU A 3 22.95 33.35 -7.24
CA LEU A 3 21.57 33.01 -7.65
C LEU A 3 21.51 31.90 -8.71
N ILE A 4 22.46 31.90 -9.66
CA ILE A 4 22.51 30.92 -10.76
C ILE A 4 22.96 29.56 -10.21
N VAL A 5 23.94 29.56 -9.31
CA VAL A 5 24.42 28.34 -8.62
C VAL A 5 23.32 27.75 -7.75
N LEU A 6 22.58 28.58 -7.01
CA LEU A 6 21.43 28.15 -6.20
C LEU A 6 20.36 27.50 -7.09
N CYS A 7 20.03 28.11 -8.23
CA CYS A 7 19.05 27.57 -9.16
C CYS A 7 19.49 26.22 -9.74
N LEU A 8 20.76 26.10 -10.17
CA LEU A 8 21.32 24.85 -10.71
C LEU A 8 21.36 23.73 -9.67
N CYS A 9 21.70 24.05 -8.41
CA CYS A 9 21.66 23.08 -7.32
C CYS A 9 20.24 22.56 -7.07
N VAL A 10 19.24 23.44 -7.01
CA VAL A 10 17.84 23.04 -6.80
C VAL A 10 17.33 22.17 -7.96
N CYS A 11 17.67 22.51 -9.20
CA CYS A 11 17.30 21.69 -10.35
C CYS A 11 17.91 20.29 -10.28
N ALA A 12 19.19 20.17 -9.90
CA ALA A 12 19.86 18.88 -9.74
C ALA A 12 19.24 18.01 -8.64
N CYS A 13 18.73 18.61 -7.55
CA CYS A 13 18.01 17.87 -6.50
C CYS A 13 16.69 17.26 -6.97
N VAL A 14 15.98 17.92 -7.91
CA VAL A 14 14.68 17.47 -8.40
C VAL A 14 14.80 16.35 -9.44
N VAL A 15 15.82 16.37 -10.30
CA VAL A 15 16.06 15.30 -11.28
C VAL A 15 16.71 14.04 -10.70
N GLY A 16 17.19 14.08 -9.44
CA GLY A 16 17.79 12.93 -8.77
C GLY A 16 16.80 11.94 -8.15
N GLN A 17 15.48 12.14 -8.30
CA GLN A 17 14.49 11.17 -7.83
C GLN A 17 14.28 10.10 -8.91
N ASP A 18 14.81 8.90 -8.70
CA ASP A 18 14.71 7.76 -9.62
C ASP A 18 13.23 7.30 -9.75
N ILE A 19 12.50 7.87 -10.70
CA ILE A 19 11.09 7.55 -10.97
C ILE A 19 10.92 6.07 -11.33
N GLU A 20 11.95 5.45 -11.90
CA GLU A 20 11.95 4.01 -12.23
C GLU A 20 11.96 3.11 -10.99
N ALA A 21 12.60 3.52 -9.89
CA ALA A 21 12.62 2.76 -8.65
C ALA A 21 11.20 2.66 -8.04
N MET A 22 10.40 3.72 -8.17
CA MET A 22 9.00 3.75 -7.73
C MET A 22 8.09 2.90 -8.63
N ARG A 23 8.38 2.81 -9.93
CA ARG A 23 7.53 2.07 -10.89
C ARG A 23 7.62 0.57 -10.71
N ASN A 24 8.79 0.05 -10.38
CA ASN A 24 9.06 -1.38 -10.25
C ASN A 24 8.94 -1.90 -8.81
N MET A 25 8.48 -1.06 -7.87
CA MET A 25 8.22 -1.53 -6.51
C MET A 25 7.16 -2.64 -6.54
N PRO A 26 7.32 -3.74 -5.77
CA PRO A 26 6.33 -4.80 -5.70
C PRO A 26 5.00 -4.22 -5.19
N LYS A 27 4.05 -4.06 -6.10
CA LYS A 27 2.71 -3.59 -5.79
C LYS A 27 1.85 -4.75 -5.35
N TYR A 28 0.92 -4.45 -4.46
CA TYR A 28 -0.15 -5.37 -4.11
C TYR A 28 -1.06 -5.63 -5.33
N ASP A 29 -1.93 -6.62 -5.19
CA ASP A 29 -2.87 -7.02 -6.24
C ASP A 29 -3.84 -5.88 -6.59
N SER A 30 -3.71 -5.31 -7.79
CA SER A 30 -4.54 -4.19 -8.25
C SER A 30 -6.01 -4.54 -8.44
N ARG A 31 -6.37 -5.83 -8.38
CA ARG A 31 -7.77 -6.25 -8.49
C ARG A 31 -8.62 -5.80 -7.30
N TYR A 32 -8.02 -5.36 -6.19
CA TYR A 32 -8.75 -4.91 -5.00
C TYR A 32 -8.61 -3.40 -4.74
N ASP A 33 -8.10 -2.62 -5.69
CA ASP A 33 -7.91 -1.17 -5.56
C ASP A 33 -9.23 -0.38 -5.50
N TYR A 34 -10.36 -1.01 -5.87
CA TYR A 34 -11.69 -0.41 -5.79
C TYR A 34 -12.34 -0.54 -4.40
N LEU A 35 -11.68 -1.22 -3.45
CA LEU A 35 -12.23 -1.47 -2.13
C LEU A 35 -12.36 -0.17 -1.34
N ASP A 36 -13.58 0.16 -0.92
CA ASP A 36 -13.86 1.30 -0.05
C ASP A 36 -13.44 1.00 1.41
N VAL A 37 -12.20 1.37 1.74
CA VAL A 37 -11.65 1.25 3.10
C VAL A 37 -12.35 2.17 4.10
N ASP A 38 -12.81 3.34 3.68
CA ASP A 38 -13.49 4.28 4.58
C ASP A 38 -14.87 3.73 4.99
N GLY A 39 -15.62 3.21 4.02
CA GLY A 39 -16.88 2.50 4.26
C GLY A 39 -16.69 1.24 5.12
N LEU A 40 -15.59 0.52 4.92
CA LEU A 40 -15.23 -0.64 5.73
C LEU A 40 -15.04 -0.26 7.20
N PHE A 41 -14.22 0.75 7.49
CA PHE A 41 -13.90 1.16 8.86
C PHE A 41 -15.08 1.84 9.58
N ASN A 42 -16.00 2.45 8.84
CA ASN A 42 -17.23 3.00 9.40
C ASN A 42 -18.22 1.91 9.87
N SER A 43 -18.07 0.66 9.41
CA SER A 43 -18.95 -0.45 9.78
C SER A 43 -18.29 -1.44 10.74
N LYS A 44 -18.67 -1.38 12.02
CA LYS A 44 -18.21 -2.33 13.05
C LYS A 44 -18.42 -3.80 12.65
N ARG A 45 -19.49 -4.10 11.91
CA ARG A 45 -19.78 -5.45 11.42
C ARG A 45 -18.76 -5.92 10.40
N LEU A 46 -18.42 -5.08 9.42
CA LEU A 46 -17.48 -5.45 8.37
C LEU A 46 -16.06 -5.58 8.91
N VAL A 47 -15.64 -4.64 9.77
CA VAL A 47 -14.34 -4.73 10.47
C VAL A 47 -14.24 -6.03 11.26
N LYS A 48 -15.27 -6.37 12.03
CA LYS A 48 -15.29 -7.63 12.80
C LYS A 48 -15.10 -8.86 11.90
N ASN A 49 -15.76 -8.92 10.75
CA ASN A 49 -15.61 -10.03 9.82
C ASN A 49 -14.18 -10.14 9.25
N TYR A 50 -13.55 -9.00 8.88
CA TYR A 50 -12.17 -9.00 8.39
C TYR A 50 -11.18 -9.42 9.50
N VAL A 51 -11.37 -8.94 10.73
CA VAL A 51 -10.52 -9.33 11.87
C VAL A 51 -10.68 -10.82 12.20
N GLU A 52 -11.91 -11.33 12.26
CA GLU A 52 -12.18 -12.76 12.51
C GLU A 52 -11.60 -13.66 11.41
N CYS A 53 -11.62 -13.21 10.16
CA CYS A 53 -10.95 -13.87 9.05
C CYS A 53 -9.42 -13.96 9.26
N LEU A 54 -8.79 -12.84 9.63
CA LEU A 54 -7.34 -12.75 9.82
C LEU A 54 -6.89 -13.60 11.01
N VAL A 55 -7.56 -13.47 12.16
CA VAL A 55 -7.18 -14.11 13.43
C VAL A 55 -7.64 -15.57 13.52
N ASN A 56 -8.92 -15.84 13.28
CA ASN A 56 -9.54 -17.14 13.58
C ASN A 56 -9.80 -18.00 12.34
N GLY A 57 -9.53 -17.48 11.13
CA GLY A 57 -9.72 -18.24 9.89
C GLY A 57 -11.17 -18.59 9.59
N GLN A 58 -12.12 -17.81 10.13
CA GLN A 58 -13.54 -17.98 9.83
C GLN A 58 -13.88 -17.48 8.41
N ARG A 59 -15.15 -17.13 8.14
CA ARG A 59 -15.61 -16.70 6.82
C ARG A 59 -14.83 -15.49 6.32
N CYS A 60 -13.90 -15.72 5.39
CA CYS A 60 -13.15 -14.67 4.71
C CYS A 60 -13.79 -14.29 3.38
N SER A 61 -13.86 -12.98 3.11
CA SER A 61 -14.04 -12.49 1.75
C SER A 61 -12.84 -12.88 0.87
N PRO A 62 -12.99 -12.93 -0.47
CA PRO A 62 -11.87 -13.17 -1.36
C PRO A 62 -10.70 -12.20 -1.11
N GLU A 63 -11.01 -10.93 -0.85
CA GLU A 63 -10.02 -9.89 -0.56
C GLU A 63 -9.33 -10.14 0.79
N GLY A 64 -10.09 -10.51 1.83
CA GLY A 64 -9.53 -10.84 3.13
C GLY A 64 -8.59 -12.05 3.08
N LYS A 65 -8.85 -13.02 2.19
CA LYS A 65 -7.92 -14.15 1.95
C LYS A 65 -6.64 -13.69 1.27
N ALA A 66 -6.75 -12.88 0.22
CA ALA A 66 -5.58 -12.32 -0.47
C ALA A 66 -4.72 -11.49 0.50
N LEU A 67 -5.36 -10.66 1.32
CA LEU A 67 -4.71 -9.87 2.35
C LEU A 67 -4.02 -10.76 3.40
N LYS A 68 -4.68 -11.81 3.89
CA LYS A 68 -4.09 -12.75 4.86
C LYS A 68 -2.81 -13.41 4.34
N ILE A 69 -2.83 -13.85 3.08
CA ILE A 69 -1.67 -14.48 2.45
C ILE A 69 -0.51 -13.48 2.34
N LYS A 70 -0.80 -12.25 1.91
CA LYS A 70 0.23 -11.19 1.83
C LYS A 70 0.78 -10.81 3.20
N ILE A 71 -0.07 -10.64 4.21
CA ILE A 71 0.39 -10.35 5.58
C ILE A 71 1.28 -11.49 6.10
N GLN A 72 0.92 -12.75 5.84
CA GLN A 72 1.73 -13.89 6.25
C GLN A 72 3.09 -13.92 5.54
N GLU A 73 3.11 -13.64 4.24
CA GLU A 73 4.35 -13.51 3.45
C GLU A 73 5.27 -12.46 4.08
N TRP A 74 4.72 -11.30 4.46
CA TRP A 74 5.50 -10.17 4.99
C TRP A 74 5.99 -10.36 6.42
N ILE A 75 5.30 -11.15 7.24
CA ILE A 75 5.68 -11.41 8.64
C ILE A 75 6.73 -12.53 8.72
N CYS A 76 6.79 -13.42 7.74
CA CYS A 76 7.72 -14.56 7.72
C CYS A 76 9.05 -14.28 6.99
N GLU A 77 9.22 -13.07 6.46
CA GLU A 77 10.47 -12.53 5.95
C GLU A 77 11.12 -11.61 7.00
#